data_AF-E9J0A8-F1
#
_entry.id   AF-E9J0A8-F1
#
_cell.length_a   1.000
_cell.length_b   1.000
_cell.length_c   1.000
_cell.angle_alpha   90.00
_cell.angle_beta   90.00
_cell.angle_gamma   90.00
#
_symmetry.space_group_name_H-M   'P 1'
#
loop_
_entity.id
_entity.type
_entity.pdbx_description
1 polymer ?
#
loop_
_entity_poly.entity_id
_entity_poly.type
_entity_poly.pdbx_seq_one_letter_code
_entity_poly.pdbx_strand_id
1 'polypeptide(L)'
;EEIGDRRPSQFLRHLQALANSAIPDQLLRTLWMGRLPSQLQAILATRTADDLEAVAEQADRIHEVANRATGVASLQSATPTLEQQIKELTKQVASLSGRLSRSTEKSQ
;
A
#
# COMPACT_ATOMS: atom_id res chain seq x y z
N GLU A 1 -7.74 -14.88 -10.98
CA GLU A 1 -8.21 -13.78 -10.12
C GLU A 1 -7.23 -13.54 -8.99
N GLU A 2 -6.89 -12.28 -8.75
CA GLU A 2 -6.19 -11.82 -7.55
C GLU A 2 -7.19 -11.05 -6.68
N ILE A 3 -6.92 -10.97 -5.38
CA ILE A 3 -7.81 -10.31 -4.42
C ILE A 3 -8.05 -8.82 -4.74
N GLY A 4 -7.11 -8.16 -5.44
CA GLY A 4 -7.23 -6.77 -5.87
C GLY A 4 -7.49 -5.83 -4.69
N ASP A 5 -8.48 -4.93 -4.83
CA ASP A 5 -8.98 -4.03 -3.77
C ASP A 5 -10.12 -4.62 -2.92
N ARG A 6 -10.45 -5.90 -3.11
CA ARG A 6 -11.60 -6.51 -2.42
C ARG A 6 -11.21 -6.91 -1.00
N ARG A 7 -12.19 -6.83 -0.10
CA ARG A 7 -12.02 -7.32 1.27
C ARG A 7 -11.69 -8.82 1.27
N PRO A 8 -10.69 -9.26 2.04
CA PRO A 8 -10.36 -10.67 2.22
C PRO A 8 -11.56 -11.59 2.50
N SER A 9 -12.54 -11.16 3.29
CA SER A 9 -13.78 -11.92 3.55
C SER A 9 -14.68 -12.08 2.33
N GLN A 10 -14.77 -11.05 1.48
CA GLN A 10 -15.55 -11.12 0.24
C GLN A 10 -14.91 -12.08 -0.75
N PHE A 11 -13.59 -12.04 -0.84
CA PHE A 11 -12.84 -12.98 -1.69
C PHE A 11 -12.99 -14.43 -1.19
N LEU A 12 -12.97 -14.65 0.13
CA LEU A 12 -13.24 -15.97 0.70
C LEU A 12 -14.64 -16.48 0.34
N ARG A 13 -15.68 -15.65 0.54
CA ARG A 13 -17.06 -16.00 0.16
C ARG A 13 -17.20 -16.31 -1.32
N HIS A 14 -16.50 -15.57 -2.17
CA HIS A 14 -16.48 -15.84 -3.60
C HIS A 14 -15.85 -17.19 -3.92
N LEU A 15 -14.71 -17.52 -3.29
CA LEU A 15 -14.09 -18.84 -3.43
C LEU A 15 -14.99 -19.96 -2.91
N GLN A 16 -15.70 -19.76 -1.80
CA GLN A 16 -16.67 -20.73 -1.28
C GLN A 16 -17.82 -20.97 -2.27
N ALA A 17 -18.37 -19.90 -2.86
CA ALA A 17 -19.43 -20.00 -3.85
C ALA A 17 -18.96 -20.75 -5.12
N LEU A 18 -17.71 -20.53 -5.54
CA LEU A 18 -17.12 -21.25 -6.68
C LEU A 18 -16.81 -22.72 -6.36
N ALA A 19 -16.35 -22.99 -5.13
CA ALA A 19 -16.01 -24.34 -4.69
C ALA A 19 -17.26 -25.24 -4.54
N ASN A 20 -18.44 -24.65 -4.31
CA ASN A 20 -19.74 -25.34 -4.29
C ASN A 20 -19.74 -26.63 -3.45
N SER A 21 -19.00 -26.63 -2.33
CA SER A 21 -18.75 -27.77 -1.40
C SER A 21 -17.84 -28.91 -1.91
N ALA A 22 -17.23 -28.79 -3.08
CA ALA A 22 -16.30 -29.79 -3.63
C ALA A 22 -14.88 -29.72 -3.04
N ILE A 23 -14.53 -28.60 -2.40
CA ILE A 23 -13.17 -28.34 -1.89
C ILE A 23 -13.19 -28.34 -0.36
N PRO A 24 -12.28 -29.08 0.31
CA PRO A 24 -12.11 -29.03 1.76
C PRO A 24 -11.69 -27.64 2.24
N ASP A 25 -12.19 -27.20 3.40
CA ASP A 25 -11.86 -25.89 3.98
C ASP A 25 -10.36 -25.65 4.15
N GLN A 26 -9.58 -26.70 4.39
CA GLN A 26 -8.12 -26.61 4.49
C GLN A 26 -7.45 -26.23 3.15
N LEU A 27 -7.94 -26.78 2.04
CA LEU A 27 -7.44 -26.44 0.71
C LEU A 27 -7.92 -25.05 0.31
N LEU A 28 -9.19 -24.73 0.59
CA LEU A 28 -9.76 -23.41 0.40
C LEU A 28 -8.96 -22.33 1.14
N ARG A 29 -8.60 -22.61 2.40
CA ARG A 29 -7.74 -21.75 3.22
C ARG A 29 -6.38 -21.53 2.58
N THR A 30 -5.74 -22.59 2.10
CA THR A 30 -4.42 -22.51 1.46
C THR A 30 -4.48 -21.66 0.19
N LEU A 31 -5.51 -21.87 -0.64
CA LEU A 31 -5.75 -21.08 -1.85
C LEU A 31 -6.02 -19.60 -1.53
N TRP A 32 -6.88 -19.34 -0.54
CA TRP A 32 -7.22 -18.00 -0.10
C TRP A 32 -5.98 -17.27 0.45
N MET A 33 -5.21 -17.92 1.33
CA MET A 33 -3.95 -17.36 1.84
C MET A 33 -2.94 -17.11 0.72
N GLY A 34 -2.79 -18.03 -0.24
CA GLY A 34 -1.86 -17.89 -1.37
C GLY A 34 -2.15 -16.70 -2.29
N ARG A 35 -3.36 -16.13 -2.22
CA ARG A 35 -3.78 -14.96 -3.00
C ARG A 35 -3.76 -13.64 -2.20
N LEU A 36 -3.46 -13.69 -0.90
CA LEU A 36 -3.34 -12.51 -0.06
C LEU A 36 -1.94 -11.86 -0.21
N PRO A 37 -1.82 -10.55 0.03
CA PRO A 37 -0.53 -9.89 0.14
C PRO A 37 0.35 -10.52 1.22
N SER A 38 1.68 -10.50 1.03
CA SER A 38 2.66 -11.12 1.92
C SER A 38 2.57 -10.65 3.37
N GLN A 39 2.23 -9.37 3.59
CA GLN A 39 2.03 -8.83 4.94
C GLN A 39 0.82 -9.44 5.65
N LEU A 40 -0.29 -9.66 4.93
CA LEU A 40 -1.47 -10.35 5.44
C LEU A 40 -1.16 -11.83 5.70
N GLN A 41 -0.47 -12.49 4.77
CA GLN A 41 -0.05 -13.89 4.92
C GLN A 41 0.77 -14.10 6.20
N ALA A 42 1.77 -13.24 6.47
CA ALA A 42 2.63 -13.36 7.63
C ALA A 42 1.84 -13.27 8.96
N ILE A 43 0.86 -12.37 9.03
CA ILE A 43 0.03 -12.21 10.23
C ILE A 43 -0.91 -13.41 10.41
N LEU A 44 -1.60 -13.82 9.34
CA LEU A 44 -2.58 -14.91 9.38
C LEU A 44 -1.93 -16.30 9.52
N ALA A 45 -0.66 -16.46 9.12
CA ALA A 45 0.10 -17.71 9.29
C ALA A 45 0.27 -18.11 10.76
N THR A 46 0.16 -17.15 11.69
CA THR A 46 0.19 -17.44 13.14
C THR A 46 -1.12 -18.01 13.68
N ARG A 47 -2.20 -17.95 12.90
CA ARG A 47 -3.59 -18.27 13.31
C ARG A 47 -4.14 -19.51 12.62
N THR A 48 -3.36 -20.57 12.53
CA THR A 48 -3.74 -21.80 11.81
C THR A 48 -4.86 -22.61 12.46
N ALA A 49 -5.08 -22.44 13.78
CA ALA A 49 -6.12 -23.14 14.53
C ALA A 49 -7.49 -22.43 14.53
N ASP A 50 -7.55 -21.16 14.11
CA ASP A 50 -8.79 -20.37 14.08
C ASP A 50 -9.65 -20.73 12.85
N ASP A 51 -10.97 -20.63 13.01
CA ASP A 51 -11.93 -20.82 11.92
C ASP A 51 -11.66 -19.87 10.74
N LEU A 52 -11.84 -20.37 9.51
CA LEU A 52 -11.51 -19.63 8.30
C LEU A 52 -12.29 -18.31 8.18
N GLU A 53 -13.54 -18.28 8.66
CA GLU A 53 -14.37 -17.07 8.66
C GLU A 53 -13.88 -16.04 9.69
N ALA A 54 -13.44 -16.48 10.87
CA ALA A 54 -12.84 -15.59 11.87
C ALA A 54 -11.51 -14.99 11.40
N VAL A 55 -10.69 -15.80 10.72
CA VAL A 55 -9.42 -15.36 10.11
C VAL A 55 -9.68 -14.37 8.98
N ALA A 56 -10.76 -14.55 8.21
CA ALA A 56 -11.16 -13.61 7.17
C ALA A 56 -11.66 -12.27 7.72
N GLU A 57 -12.39 -12.27 8.83
CA GLU A 57 -12.79 -11.02 9.49
C GLU A 57 -11.57 -10.24 10.01
N GLN A 58 -10.56 -10.93 10.54
CA GLN A 58 -9.33 -10.27 10.96
C GLN A 58 -8.51 -9.75 9.78
N ALA A 59 -8.47 -10.51 8.70
CA ALA A 59 -7.85 -10.08 7.46
C ALA A 59 -8.50 -8.78 6.93
N ASP A 60 -9.82 -8.63 7.03
CA ASP A 60 -10.52 -7.39 6.67
C ASP A 60 -10.06 -6.21 7.52
N ARG A 61 -9.92 -6.39 8.84
CA ARG A 61 -9.45 -5.34 9.75
C ARG A 61 -8.02 -4.91 9.42
N ILE A 62 -7.15 -5.88 9.15
CA ILE A 62 -5.75 -5.61 8.74
C ILE A 62 -5.73 -4.89 7.40
N HIS A 63 -6.56 -5.31 6.44
CA HIS A 63 -6.68 -4.69 5.13
C HIS A 63 -7.17 -3.23 5.23
N GLU A 64 -8.15 -2.93 6.10
CA GLU A 64 -8.58 -1.56 6.36
C GLU A 64 -7.47 -0.69 6.97
N VAL A 65 -6.71 -1.22 7.92
CA VAL A 65 -5.60 -0.49 8.55
C VAL A 65 -4.50 -0.21 7.54
N ALA A 66 -4.13 -1.20 6.73
CA ALA A 66 -3.15 -1.04 5.65
C ALA A 66 -3.61 0.00 4.62
N ASN A 67 -4.89 -0.04 4.22
CA ASN A 67 -5.45 0.93 3.28
C ASN A 67 -5.58 2.34 3.86
N ARG A 68 -5.82 2.47 5.17
CA ARG A 68 -5.77 3.77 5.86
C ARG A 68 -4.35 4.32 5.91
N ALA A 69 -3.34 3.47 6.13
CA ALA A 69 -1.94 3.90 6.13
C ALA A 69 -1.51 4.42 4.74
N THR A 70 -1.92 3.77 3.66
CA THR A 70 -1.72 4.28 2.28
C THR A 70 -2.57 5.52 1.99
N GLY A 71 -3.79 5.62 2.52
CA GLY A 71 -4.61 6.83 2.44
C GLY A 71 -3.98 8.05 3.14
N VAL A 72 -3.34 7.84 4.30
CA VAL A 72 -2.59 8.89 5.01
C VAL A 72 -1.31 9.26 4.26
N ALA A 73 -0.61 8.29 3.67
CA ALA A 73 0.52 8.57 2.78
C ALA A 73 0.08 9.36 1.51
N SER A 74 -1.12 9.09 1.00
CA SER A 74 -1.72 9.83 -0.13
C SER A 74 -2.06 11.28 0.25
N LEU A 75 -2.52 11.53 1.49
CA LEU A 75 -2.69 12.88 2.03
C LEU A 75 -1.35 13.58 2.32
N GLN A 76 -0.27 12.83 2.53
CA GLN A 76 1.10 13.35 2.62
C GLN A 76 1.71 13.69 1.25
N SER A 77 1.04 13.38 0.12
CA SER A 77 1.45 13.87 -1.21
C SER A 77 1.39 15.39 -1.37
N ALA A 78 0.89 16.11 -0.35
CA ALA A 78 1.03 17.55 -0.23
C ALA A 78 2.41 18.01 0.31
N THR A 79 3.30 17.08 0.64
CA THR A 79 4.72 17.40 0.81
C THR A 79 5.39 17.42 -0.57
N PRO A 80 6.01 18.54 -0.99
CA PRO A 80 6.69 18.58 -2.27
C PRO A 80 7.73 17.46 -2.28
N THR A 81 7.71 16.65 -3.33
CA THR A 81 8.64 15.53 -3.45
C THR A 81 10.08 16.06 -3.37
N LEU A 82 11.02 15.24 -2.90
CA LEU A 82 12.44 15.62 -2.86
C LEU A 82 12.92 16.18 -4.21
N GLU A 83 12.43 15.63 -5.32
CA GLU A 83 12.71 16.14 -6.67
C GLU A 83 12.18 17.56 -6.91
N GLN A 84 10.97 17.88 -6.46
CA GLN A 84 10.42 19.24 -6.56
C GLN A 84 11.22 20.23 -5.72
N GLN A 85 11.63 19.83 -4.51
CA GLN A 85 12.48 20.65 -3.64
C GLN A 85 13.86 20.89 -4.25
N ILE A 86 14.48 19.86 -4.84
CA ILE A 86 15.77 19.98 -5.54
C ILE A 86 15.66 20.92 -6.74
N LYS A 87 14.57 20.83 -7.52
CA LYS A 87 14.34 21.69 -8.68
C LYS A 87 14.18 23.15 -8.28
N GLU A 88 13.41 23.42 -7.23
CA GLU A 88 13.20 24.78 -6.71
C GLU A 88 14.50 25.35 -6.12
N LEU A 89 15.25 24.54 -5.36
CA LEU A 89 16.54 24.96 -4.82
C LEU A 89 17.56 25.26 -5.94
N THR A 90 17.59 24.44 -6.99
CA THR A 90 18.43 24.66 -8.18
C THR A 90 18.09 25.99 -8.87
N LYS A 91 16.79 26.30 -9.01
CA LYS A 91 16.31 27.57 -9.57
C LYS A 91 16.72 28.77 -8.72
N GLN A 92 16.65 28.65 -7.39
CA GLN A 92 17.08 29.70 -6.46
C GLN A 92 18.59 29.93 -6.53
N VAL A 93 19.40 28.86 -6.57
CA VAL A 93 20.85 28.94 -6.73
C VAL A 93 21.23 29.61 -8.07
N ALA A 94 20.57 29.24 -9.17
CA ALA A 94 20.79 29.89 -10.46
C ALA A 94 20.44 31.39 -10.44
N SER A 95 19.34 31.76 -9.77
CA SER A 95 18.92 33.16 -9.63
C SER A 95 19.90 33.97 -8.78
N LEU A 96 20.39 33.41 -7.68
CA LEU A 96 21.39 34.06 -6.82
C LEU A 96 22.72 34.23 -7.55
N SER A 97 23.20 33.19 -8.23
CA SER A 97 24.42 33.25 -9.04
C SER A 97 24.33 34.34 -10.11
N GLY A 98 23.22 34.40 -10.85
CA GLY A 98 23.01 35.45 -11.87
C GLY A 98 22.86 36.87 -11.32
N ARG A 99 22.51 37.04 -10.04
CA ARG A 99 22.51 38.35 -9.35
C ARG A 99 23.91 38.73 -8.89
N LEU A 100 24.70 37.78 -8.39
CA LEU A 100 26.09 38.00 -8.03
C LEU A 100 26.93 38.42 -9.25
N SER A 101 26.85 37.68 -10.36
CA SER A 101 27.60 38.02 -11.59
C SER A 101 27.26 39.43 -12.11
N ARG A 102 25.98 39.82 -12.05
CA ARG A 102 25.55 41.17 -12.44
C ARG A 102 26.00 42.26 -11.47
N SER A 103 26.16 41.94 -10.19
CA SER A 103 26.64 42.89 -9.19
C SER A 103 28.14 43.09 -9.28
N THR A 104 28.91 42.06 -9.60
CA THR A 104 30.37 42.15 -9.78
C THR A 104 30.74 42.90 -11.06
N GLU A 105 29.94 42.79 -12.12
CA GLU A 105 30.19 43.44 -13.41
C GLU A 105 29.82 44.93 -13.43
N LYS A 106 28.98 45.39 -12.48
CA LYS A 106 28.65 46.81 -12.28
C LYS A 106 29.62 47.57 -11.38
N SER A 107 30.53 46.87 -10.70
CA SER A 107 31.51 47.46 -9.78
C SER A 107 32.91 47.57 -10.37
N GLN A 108 33.06 47.36 -11.69
CA GLN A 108 34.28 47.54 -12.47
C GLN A 108 34.05 48.58 -13.57
#